data_AF-A0A7K2Q392-F1
#
_entry.id   AF-A0A7K2Q392-F1
#
_cell.length_a   1.000
_cell.length_b   1.000
_cell.length_c   1.000
_cell.angle_alpha   90.00
_cell.angle_beta   90.00
_cell.angle_gamma   90.00
#
_symmetry.space_group_name_H-M   'P 1'
#
loop_
_entity.id
_entity.type
_entity.pdbx_description
1 polymer ?
#
loop_
_entity_poly.entity_id
_entity_poly.type
_entity_poly.pdbx_seq_one_letter_code
_entity_poly.pdbx_strand_id
1 'polypeptide(L)'
;MALPNHDLTARGEGSAGDVLGTYLRAQATAFLRGLRLHEEWGSPRPESGGGADAAQSSGAARSLRGAARRISCSLATFRGVTESSWADGLRTELVWLSSTLADEHAYAARLTRLLDALHRLSGSPEVPAPRGAA
;
A
#
# COMPACT_ATOMS: atom_id res chain seq x y z
N MET A 1 30.85 -38.13 -16.68
CA MET A 1 29.56 -37.96 -17.36
C MET A 1 28.60 -37.28 -16.39
N ALA A 2 28.38 -35.98 -16.56
CA ALA A 2 27.39 -35.24 -15.78
C ALA A 2 26.00 -35.53 -16.37
N LEU A 3 25.06 -35.97 -15.54
CA LEU A 3 23.66 -36.12 -15.91
C LEU A 3 23.09 -34.73 -16.27
N PRO A 4 22.47 -34.56 -17.43
CA PRO A 4 21.78 -33.33 -17.75
C PRO A 4 20.44 -33.30 -16.99
N ASN A 5 20.39 -32.57 -15.88
CA ASN A 5 19.15 -32.26 -15.14
C ASN A 5 18.37 -31.14 -15.87
N HIS A 6 17.75 -31.48 -16.99
CA HIS A 6 16.88 -30.59 -17.77
C HIS A 6 15.42 -31.05 -17.75
N ASP A 7 15.10 -32.05 -16.93
CA ASP A 7 13.80 -32.74 -16.91
C ASP A 7 12.98 -32.43 -15.63
N LEU A 8 13.14 -31.23 -15.06
CA LEU A 8 12.29 -30.71 -13.98
C LEU A 8 11.22 -29.73 -14.49
N THR A 9 11.15 -29.53 -15.81
CA THR A 9 10.22 -28.59 -16.48
C THR A 9 9.09 -29.30 -17.24
N ALA A 10 9.01 -30.62 -17.19
CA ALA A 10 7.94 -31.37 -17.83
C ALA A 10 6.68 -31.43 -16.94
N ARG A 11 5.83 -30.40 -17.09
CA ARG A 11 4.37 -30.48 -16.89
C ARG A 11 3.87 -30.82 -15.47
N GLY A 12 4.36 -30.10 -14.47
CA GLY A 12 3.79 -30.15 -13.11
C GLY A 12 2.95 -28.92 -12.81
N GLU A 13 1.67 -29.11 -12.48
CA GLU A 13 1.00 -28.18 -11.56
C GLU A 13 1.91 -28.03 -10.33
N GLY A 14 2.56 -26.86 -10.17
CA GLY A 14 3.47 -26.61 -9.06
C GLY A 14 4.91 -26.16 -9.40
N SER A 15 5.20 -25.74 -10.65
CA SER A 15 6.48 -25.06 -10.90
C SER A 15 6.58 -23.74 -10.11
N ALA A 16 7.80 -23.29 -9.80
CA ALA A 16 8.01 -22.02 -9.11
C ALA A 16 7.38 -20.83 -9.87
N GLY A 17 7.37 -20.90 -11.21
CA GLY A 17 6.69 -19.93 -12.08
C GLY A 17 5.17 -19.95 -11.93
N ASP A 18 4.56 -21.13 -11.81
CA ASP A 18 3.10 -21.26 -11.65
C ASP A 18 2.63 -20.76 -10.28
N VAL A 19 3.41 -21.05 -9.22
CA VAL A 19 3.15 -20.56 -7.86
C VAL A 19 3.27 -19.04 -7.84
N LEU A 20 4.35 -18.49 -8.42
CA LEU A 20 4.54 -17.04 -8.52
C LEU A 20 3.43 -16.39 -9.35
N GLY A 21 3.05 -16.97 -10.50
CA GLY A 21 2.00 -16.46 -11.37
C GLY A 21 0.63 -16.45 -10.69
N THR A 22 0.34 -17.45 -9.86
CA THR A 22 -0.88 -17.49 -9.04
C THR A 22 -0.87 -16.40 -7.97
N TYR A 23 0.26 -16.23 -7.28
CA TYR A 23 0.42 -15.18 -6.28
C TYR A 23 0.32 -13.77 -6.89
N LEU A 24 1.01 -13.52 -8.00
CA LEU A 24 0.99 -12.23 -8.70
C LEU A 24 -0.41 -11.89 -9.21
N ARG A 25 -1.17 -12.87 -9.72
CA ARG A 25 -2.58 -12.66 -10.10
C ARG A 25 -3.42 -12.26 -8.89
N ALA A 26 -3.28 -12.94 -7.76
CA ALA A 26 -4.00 -12.58 -6.54
C ALA A 26 -3.66 -11.16 -6.06
N GLN A 27 -2.37 -10.77 -6.08
CA GLN A 27 -1.96 -9.41 -5.75
C GLN A 27 -2.47 -8.38 -6.77
N ALA A 28 -2.49 -8.71 -8.06
CA ALA A 28 -3.03 -7.85 -9.11
C ALA A 28 -4.53 -7.62 -8.93
N THR A 29 -5.30 -8.66 -8.58
CA THR A 29 -6.73 -8.50 -8.23
C THR A 29 -6.91 -7.62 -7.00
N ALA A 30 -6.09 -7.80 -5.96
CA ALA A 30 -6.12 -6.94 -4.78
C ALA A 30 -5.78 -5.48 -5.11
N PHE A 31 -4.80 -5.26 -6.00
CA PHE A 31 -4.43 -3.95 -6.51
C PHE A 31 -5.60 -3.29 -7.26
N LEU A 32 -6.19 -3.97 -8.23
CA LEU A 32 -7.31 -3.44 -9.02
C LEU A 32 -8.56 -3.16 -8.16
N ARG A 33 -8.83 -4.01 -7.17
CA ARG A 33 -9.90 -3.76 -6.18
C ARG A 33 -9.59 -2.52 -5.34
N GLY A 34 -8.36 -2.39 -4.86
CA GLY A 34 -7.91 -1.20 -4.13
C GLY A 34 -8.05 0.06 -4.96
N LEU A 35 -7.73 -0.01 -6.26
CA LEU A 35 -7.85 1.12 -7.19
C LEU A 35 -9.32 1.53 -7.39
N ARG A 36 -10.23 0.56 -7.59
CA ARG A 36 -11.68 0.82 -7.70
C ARG A 36 -12.24 1.48 -6.45
N LEU A 37 -11.92 0.95 -5.27
CA LEU A 37 -12.31 1.56 -4.01
C LEU A 37 -11.72 2.97 -3.88
N HIS A 38 -10.46 3.17 -4.25
CA HIS A 38 -9.85 4.49 -4.21
C HIS A 38 -10.54 5.50 -5.14
N GLU A 39 -11.01 5.09 -6.32
CA GLU A 39 -11.82 5.92 -7.22
C GLU A 39 -13.19 6.26 -6.62
N GLU A 40 -13.87 5.27 -6.03
CA GLU A 40 -15.19 5.41 -5.43
C GLU A 40 -15.19 6.38 -4.23
N TRP A 41 -14.16 6.30 -3.39
CA TRP A 41 -14.05 7.09 -2.15
C TRP A 41 -13.12 8.31 -2.26
N GLY A 42 -12.46 8.50 -3.41
CA GLY A 42 -11.53 9.59 -3.68
C GLY A 42 -12.16 10.83 -4.33
N SER A 43 -13.40 10.72 -4.83
CA SER A 43 -14.13 11.88 -5.36
C SER A 43 -14.76 12.67 -4.20
N PRO A 44 -14.50 13.98 -4.06
CA PRO A 44 -15.12 14.80 -3.04
C PRO A 44 -16.61 14.95 -3.36
N ARG A 45 -17.43 14.04 -2.85
CA ARG A 45 -18.89 14.17 -2.96
C ARG A 45 -19.32 15.29 -2.01
N PRO A 46 -19.96 16.37 -2.50
CA PRO A 46 -20.27 17.56 -1.69
C PRO A 46 -21.24 17.29 -0.53
N GLU A 47 -21.84 16.10 -0.49
CA GLU A 47 -22.81 15.62 0.50
C GLU A 47 -22.24 14.57 1.47
N SER A 48 -20.99 14.12 1.29
CA SER A 48 -20.32 13.13 2.17
C SER A 48 -19.52 13.84 3.28
N GLY A 49 -20.24 14.42 4.24
CA GLY A 49 -19.66 15.09 5.42
C GLY A 49 -19.27 14.16 6.58
N GLY A 50 -18.82 12.92 6.31
CA GLY A 50 -18.62 11.90 7.35
C GLY A 50 -17.19 11.34 7.42
N GLY A 51 -16.60 11.31 8.61
CA GLY A 51 -15.26 10.72 8.86
C GLY A 51 -15.13 9.24 8.49
N ALA A 52 -16.24 8.53 8.28
CA ALA A 52 -16.27 7.16 7.78
C ALA A 52 -15.75 7.04 6.33
N ASP A 53 -16.09 7.99 5.45
CA ASP A 53 -15.69 7.96 4.04
C ASP A 53 -14.19 8.23 3.90
N ALA A 54 -13.65 9.16 4.71
CA ALA A 54 -12.21 9.44 4.80
C ALA A 54 -11.42 8.23 5.34
N ALA A 55 -11.96 7.53 6.35
CA ALA A 55 -11.33 6.32 6.88
C ALA A 55 -11.29 5.20 5.83
N GLN A 56 -12.40 4.99 5.10
CA GLN A 56 -12.50 4.00 4.01
C GLN A 56 -11.55 4.32 2.85
N SER A 57 -11.49 5.58 2.42
CA SER A 57 -10.54 6.07 1.41
C SER A 57 -9.08 5.81 1.83
N SER A 58 -8.72 6.12 3.08
CA SER A 58 -7.38 5.83 3.62
C SER A 58 -7.06 4.34 3.68
N GLY A 59 -8.06 3.50 3.96
CA GLY A 59 -7.96 2.04 3.95
C GLY A 59 -7.71 1.50 2.54
N ALA A 60 -8.43 2.03 1.55
CA ALA A 60 -8.26 1.69 0.14
C ALA A 60 -6.85 2.05 -0.36
N ALA A 61 -6.37 3.27 -0.08
CA ALA A 61 -5.02 3.73 -0.43
C ALA A 61 -3.93 2.84 0.19
N ARG A 62 -4.09 2.45 1.47
CA ARG A 62 -3.16 1.55 2.17
C ARG A 62 -3.15 0.15 1.57
N SER A 63 -4.32 -0.39 1.23
CA SER A 63 -4.44 -1.70 0.56
C SER A 63 -3.78 -1.68 -0.82
N LEU A 64 -4.05 -0.63 -1.61
CA LEU A 64 -3.46 -0.41 -2.93
C LEU A 64 -1.92 -0.35 -2.86
N ARG A 65 -1.37 0.47 -1.96
CA ARG A 65 0.07 0.57 -1.71
C ARG A 65 0.67 -0.77 -1.26
N GLY A 66 -0.03 -1.52 -0.41
CA GLY A 66 0.39 -2.84 0.06
C GLY A 66 0.53 -3.85 -1.08
N ALA A 67 -0.48 -3.91 -1.97
CA ALA A 67 -0.46 -4.79 -3.14
C ALA A 67 0.66 -4.39 -4.11
N ALA A 68 0.83 -3.10 -4.41
CA ALA A 68 1.90 -2.59 -5.27
C ALA A 68 3.29 -3.00 -4.77
N ARG A 69 3.57 -2.78 -3.48
CA ARG A 69 4.86 -3.18 -2.89
C ARG A 69 5.09 -4.69 -2.95
N ARG A 70 4.06 -5.49 -2.68
CA ARG A 70 4.16 -6.97 -2.75
C ARG A 70 4.46 -7.46 -4.16
N ILE A 71 3.83 -6.87 -5.18
CA ILE A 71 4.12 -7.17 -6.59
C ILE A 71 5.57 -6.80 -6.89
N SER A 72 5.99 -5.56 -6.61
CA SER A 72 7.37 -5.12 -6.86
C SER A 72 8.40 -6.00 -6.17
N CYS A 73 8.25 -6.28 -4.88
CA CYS A 73 9.17 -7.11 -4.11
C CYS A 73 9.24 -8.55 -4.65
N SER A 74 8.10 -9.12 -5.06
CA SER A 74 8.07 -10.48 -5.63
C SER A 74 8.81 -10.53 -6.96
N LEU A 75 8.61 -9.53 -7.82
CA LEU A 75 9.35 -9.40 -9.09
C LEU A 75 10.87 -9.21 -8.86
N ALA A 76 11.29 -8.53 -7.78
CA ALA A 76 12.71 -8.45 -7.41
C ALA A 76 13.26 -9.83 -7.01
N THR A 77 12.54 -10.50 -6.12
CA THR A 77 13.00 -11.71 -5.45
C THR A 77 13.10 -12.87 -6.43
N PHE A 78 12.12 -12.97 -7.33
CA PHE A 78 12.00 -14.06 -8.30
C PHE A 78 12.45 -13.65 -9.70
N ARG A 79 13.37 -12.67 -9.81
CA ARG A 79 13.85 -12.13 -11.08
C ARG A 79 14.37 -13.21 -12.05
N GLY A 80 14.95 -14.29 -11.54
CA GLY A 80 15.49 -15.39 -12.33
C GLY A 80 14.44 -16.23 -13.08
N VAL A 81 13.15 -16.15 -12.69
CA VAL A 81 12.04 -16.88 -13.34
C VAL A 81 11.06 -15.94 -14.07
N THR A 82 11.32 -14.64 -14.05
CA THR A 82 10.50 -13.61 -14.72
C THR A 82 11.27 -12.94 -15.85
N GLU A 83 10.58 -12.51 -16.90
CA GLU A 83 11.20 -11.69 -17.94
C GLU A 83 11.70 -10.38 -17.33
N SER A 84 13.01 -10.16 -17.41
CA SER A 84 13.70 -9.16 -16.59
C SER A 84 13.41 -7.72 -17.04
N SER A 85 13.29 -7.47 -18.34
CA SER A 85 13.09 -6.10 -18.85
C SER A 85 11.70 -5.56 -18.53
N TRP A 86 10.67 -6.37 -18.70
CA TRP A 86 9.29 -6.11 -18.30
C TRP A 86 9.18 -5.94 -16.78
N ALA A 87 9.79 -6.84 -16.01
CA ALA A 87 9.74 -6.78 -14.55
C ALA A 87 10.38 -5.50 -14.02
N ASP A 88 11.53 -5.09 -14.56
CA ASP A 88 12.24 -3.88 -14.14
C ASP A 88 11.45 -2.60 -14.50
N GLY A 89 10.83 -2.54 -15.68
CA GLY A 89 9.93 -1.45 -16.06
C GLY A 89 8.72 -1.34 -15.13
N LEU A 90 7.99 -2.44 -14.92
CA LEU A 90 6.82 -2.45 -14.04
C LEU A 90 7.18 -2.11 -12.58
N ARG A 91 8.32 -2.59 -12.09
CA ARG A 91 8.82 -2.28 -10.74
C ARG A 91 9.05 -0.80 -10.54
N THR A 92 9.60 -0.11 -11.54
CA THR A 92 9.88 1.33 -11.47
C THR A 92 8.59 2.12 -11.25
N GLU A 93 7.57 1.83 -12.06
CA GLU A 93 6.24 2.46 -11.95
C GLU A 93 5.56 2.15 -10.60
N LEU A 94 5.60 0.89 -10.17
CA LEU A 94 4.99 0.50 -8.90
C LEU A 94 5.70 1.08 -7.68
N VAL A 95 7.03 1.22 -7.73
CA VAL A 95 7.80 1.90 -6.67
C VAL A 95 7.41 3.37 -6.62
N TRP A 96 7.39 4.05 -7.76
CA TRP A 96 6.94 5.43 -7.88
C TRP A 96 5.52 5.62 -7.31
N LEU A 97 4.54 4.86 -7.80
CA LEU A 97 3.16 4.92 -7.34
C LEU A 97 3.05 4.67 -5.84
N SER A 98 3.75 3.65 -5.33
CA SER A 98 3.70 3.35 -3.91
C SER A 98 4.22 4.52 -3.08
N SER A 99 5.30 5.18 -3.49
CA SER A 99 5.87 6.35 -2.81
C SER A 99 4.89 7.51 -2.79
N THR A 100 4.27 7.83 -3.93
CA THR A 100 3.23 8.87 -4.02
C THR A 100 2.09 8.64 -3.03
N LEU A 101 1.56 7.41 -2.96
CA LEU A 101 0.51 7.04 -1.99
C LEU A 101 0.96 7.14 -0.52
N ALA A 102 2.27 6.97 -0.25
CA ALA A 102 2.81 7.15 1.09
C ALA A 102 2.86 8.63 1.49
N ASP A 103 3.26 9.49 0.56
CA ASP A 103 3.37 10.92 0.80
C ASP A 103 2.00 11.53 1.09
N GLU A 104 0.98 11.17 0.31
CA GLU A 104 -0.41 11.56 0.58
C GLU A 104 -0.86 11.18 2.00
N HIS A 105 -0.60 9.94 2.41
CA HIS A 105 -0.93 9.49 3.76
C HIS A 105 -0.14 10.24 4.84
N ALA A 106 1.14 10.52 4.58
CA ALA A 106 2.00 11.26 5.50
C ALA A 106 1.51 12.71 5.67
N TYR A 107 1.07 13.36 4.59
CA TYR A 107 0.49 14.70 4.64
C TYR A 107 -0.84 14.72 5.40
N ALA A 108 -1.74 13.76 5.14
CA ALA A 108 -3.01 13.66 5.87
C ALA A 108 -2.81 13.42 7.39
N ALA A 109 -1.87 12.52 7.75
CA ALA A 109 -1.54 12.26 9.14
C ALA A 109 -0.84 13.44 9.80
N ARG A 110 -0.06 14.22 9.04
CA ARG A 110 0.58 15.45 9.54
C ARG A 110 -0.46 16.55 9.78
N LEU A 111 -1.39 16.75 8.84
CA LEU A 111 -2.48 17.72 8.97
C LEU A 111 -3.34 17.42 10.21
N THR A 112 -3.75 16.16 10.40
CA THR A 112 -4.52 15.73 11.57
C THR A 112 -3.80 16.05 12.88
N ARG A 113 -2.50 15.72 12.95
CA ARG A 113 -1.67 16.02 14.13
C ARG A 113 -1.53 17.53 14.38
N LEU A 114 -1.41 18.34 13.33
CA LEU A 114 -1.31 19.79 13.45
C LEU A 114 -2.63 20.43 13.90
N LEU A 115 -3.77 19.97 13.38
CA LEU A 115 -5.09 20.44 13.80
C LEU A 115 -5.38 20.07 15.26
N ASP A 116 -5.04 18.86 15.69
CA ASP A 116 -5.16 18.45 17.10
C ASP A 116 -4.28 19.31 18.01
N ALA A 117 -3.02 19.53 17.64
CA ALA A 117 -2.12 20.40 18.39
C ALA A 117 -2.64 21.86 18.45
N LEU A 118 -3.18 22.38 17.35
CA LEU A 118 -3.75 23.73 17.30
C LEU A 118 -5.02 23.83 18.15
N HIS A 119 -5.89 22.83 18.14
CA HIS A 119 -7.06 22.77 19.00
C HIS A 119 -6.66 22.77 20.48
N ARG A 120 -5.66 21.97 20.85
CA ARG A 120 -5.10 21.94 22.20
C ARG A 120 -4.48 23.26 22.65
N LEU A 121 -3.81 23.98 21.74
CA LEU A 121 -3.21 25.29 22.04
C LEU A 121 -4.24 26.43 22.07
N SER A 122 -5.32 26.31 21.28
CA SER A 122 -6.42 27.28 21.25
C SER A 122 -7.40 27.10 22.41
N GLY A 123 -7.45 25.91 23.01
CA GLY A 123 -8.07 25.71 24.31
C GLY A 123 -7.28 26.45 25.39
N SER A 124 -7.98 27.08 26.34
CA SER A 124 -7.30 27.67 27.50
C SER A 124 -6.50 26.57 28.20
N PRO A 125 -5.21 26.77 28.51
CA PRO A 125 -4.47 25.77 29.27
C PRO A 125 -5.19 25.61 30.60
N GLU A 126 -5.67 24.41 30.89
CA GLU A 126 -6.04 24.04 32.24
C GLU A 126 -4.74 24.08 33.05
N VAL A 127 -4.48 25.25 33.66
CA VAL A 127 -3.35 25.45 34.56
C VAL A 127 -3.53 24.40 35.65
N PRO A 128 -2.60 23.44 35.80
CA PRO A 128 -2.72 22.44 36.85
C PRO A 128 -2.81 23.19 38.17
N ALA A 129 -3.88 22.93 38.94
CA ALA A 129 -4.05 23.56 40.24
C ALA A 129 -2.78 23.35 41.08
N PRO A 130 -2.24 24.40 41.73
CA PRO A 130 -1.05 24.26 42.55
C PRO A 130 -1.30 23.17 43.60
N ARG A 131 -0.43 22.16 43.63
CA ARG A 131 -0.47 21.13 44.67
C ARG A 131 -0.23 21.81 46.02
N GLY A 132 -1.33 22.05 46.73
CA GLY A 132 -1.43 22.23 48.17
C GLY A 132 -0.37 23.13 48.81
N ALA A 133 -0.77 24.36 49.12
CA ALA A 133 -0.28 25.00 50.33
C ALA A 133 -0.89 24.26 51.54
N ALA A 134 -0.06 23.51 52.28
CA ALA A 134 -0.28 23.10 53.66
C ALA A 134 1.06 22.76 54.29
#